data_AF-A0A1G8RC65-F1
#
_entry.id   AF-A0A1G8RC65-F1
#
_cell.length_a   1.000
_cell.length_b   1.000
_cell.length_c   1.000
_cell.angle_alpha   90.00
_cell.angle_beta   90.00
_cell.angle_gamma   90.00
#
_symmetry.space_group_name_H-M   'P 1'
#
loop_
_entity.id
_entity.type
_entity.pdbx_description
1 polymer ?
#
loop_
_entity_poly.entity_id
_entity_poly.type
_entity_poly.pdbx_seq_one_letter_code
_entity_poly.pdbx_strand_id
1 'polypeptide(L)'
;MKNLYLFIAATNLFFLNAFAQKEYQGIAVNETVNANRSDVAYYYVEERINMSFGAQVTTYTVSDLSLISTIDLGPNNSRIITPKYAKQKSSRTSAKVAIASPAAIDEIVEKRPTSVNIDLIATYERVLEKGYKSEKLLKSVANEYFFNGNLAAAAKWYNELFAMNTDLEAMYYFRYAKSLASVNQLEKSAEMMKLFEKKNL
;
A
#
# COMPACT_ATOMS: atom_id res chain seq x y z
N MET A 1 -64.54 -23.75 -4.76
CA MET A 1 -64.92 -23.23 -6.09
C MET A 1 -64.92 -21.71 -6.04
N LYS A 2 -64.19 -21.09 -6.99
CA LYS A 2 -64.26 -19.70 -7.47
C LYS A 2 -63.56 -18.58 -6.67
N ASN A 3 -62.34 -18.32 -7.15
CA ASN A 3 -61.51 -17.12 -7.16
C ASN A 3 -62.24 -15.76 -7.11
N LEU A 4 -61.62 -14.77 -6.47
CA LEU A 4 -61.60 -13.40 -6.98
C LEU A 4 -60.32 -12.67 -6.52
N TYR A 5 -59.33 -12.60 -7.41
CA TYR A 5 -58.17 -11.73 -7.29
C TYR A 5 -58.57 -10.32 -7.71
N LEU A 6 -58.50 -9.36 -6.80
CA LEU A 6 -58.74 -7.95 -7.07
C LEU A 6 -57.39 -7.29 -7.43
N PHE A 7 -57.14 -7.09 -8.71
CA PHE A 7 -56.03 -6.27 -9.21
C PHE A 7 -56.35 -4.79 -9.01
N ILE A 8 -55.66 -4.13 -8.06
CA ILE A 8 -55.66 -2.67 -7.94
C ILE A 8 -54.49 -2.15 -8.77
N ALA A 9 -54.80 -1.62 -9.94
CA ALA A 9 -53.87 -0.84 -10.77
C ALA A 9 -53.65 0.53 -10.10
N ALA A 10 -52.47 0.73 -9.52
CA ALA A 10 -52.03 2.04 -9.06
C ALA A 10 -51.32 2.76 -10.23
N THR A 11 -52.05 3.60 -10.95
CA THR A 11 -51.53 4.57 -11.91
C THR A 11 -50.88 5.73 -11.15
N ASN A 12 -49.56 5.68 -10.97
CA ASN A 12 -48.79 6.85 -10.55
C ASN A 12 -48.42 7.68 -11.79
N LEU A 13 -49.28 8.65 -12.11
CA LEU A 13 -48.84 9.89 -12.76
C LEU A 13 -48.00 10.66 -11.74
N PHE A 14 -46.68 10.71 -11.91
CA PHE A 14 -45.86 11.71 -11.22
C PHE A 14 -44.74 12.19 -12.15
N PHE A 15 -45.06 13.31 -12.80
CA PHE A 15 -44.21 14.40 -13.28
C PHE A 15 -42.74 14.08 -13.60
N LEU A 16 -42.42 14.15 -14.90
CA LEU A 16 -41.10 14.46 -15.42
C LEU A 16 -40.58 15.73 -14.72
N ASN A 17 -39.72 15.56 -13.71
CA ASN A 17 -38.84 16.63 -13.30
C ASN A 17 -37.89 16.87 -14.47
N ALA A 18 -38.14 17.96 -15.19
CA ALA A 18 -37.21 18.54 -16.13
C ALA A 18 -35.86 18.69 -15.40
N PHE A 19 -34.87 17.92 -15.84
CA PHE A 19 -33.49 18.10 -15.40
C PHE A 19 -33.04 19.45 -15.98
N ALA A 20 -33.18 20.50 -15.17
CA ALA A 20 -32.71 21.82 -15.49
C ALA A 20 -31.20 21.73 -15.69
N GLN A 21 -30.76 21.76 -16.96
CA GLN A 21 -29.38 21.94 -17.33
C GLN A 21 -28.97 23.31 -16.80
N LYS A 22 -28.23 23.34 -15.68
CA LYS A 22 -27.62 24.57 -15.18
C LYS A 22 -26.61 24.98 -16.24
N GLU A 23 -26.90 26.09 -16.89
CA GLU A 23 -26.03 26.72 -17.88
C GLU A 23 -24.63 26.85 -17.28
N TYR A 24 -23.68 26.12 -17.85
CA TYR A 24 -22.28 26.25 -17.47
C TYR A 24 -21.84 27.64 -17.92
N GLN A 25 -21.66 28.54 -16.97
CA GLN A 25 -20.96 29.80 -17.23
C GLN A 25 -19.53 29.43 -17.58
N GLY A 26 -19.22 29.46 -18.88
CA GLY A 26 -17.89 29.22 -19.40
C GLY A 26 -16.90 30.12 -18.67
N ILE A 27 -15.83 29.53 -18.16
CA ILE A 27 -14.69 30.28 -17.66
C ILE A 27 -14.16 31.08 -18.85
N ALA A 28 -14.27 32.41 -18.77
CA ALA A 28 -13.66 33.31 -19.73
C ALA A 28 -12.15 33.00 -19.79
N VAL A 29 -11.71 32.44 -20.92
CA VAL A 29 -10.30 32.29 -21.23
C VAL A 29 -9.77 33.69 -21.52
N ASN A 30 -9.20 34.33 -20.49
CA ASN A 30 -8.31 35.46 -20.71
C ASN A 30 -7.00 34.89 -21.28
N GLU A 31 -6.94 34.80 -22.60
CA GLU A 31 -5.70 34.66 -23.34
C GLU A 31 -4.90 35.95 -23.14
N THR A 32 -3.83 35.86 -22.35
CA THR A 32 -2.62 36.68 -22.48
C THR A 32 -1.57 36.21 -21.49
N VAL A 33 -0.94 35.06 -21.79
CA VAL A 33 0.48 34.88 -21.44
C VAL A 33 1.13 34.10 -22.59
N ASN A 34 1.76 34.85 -23.49
CA ASN A 34 2.70 34.31 -24.45
C ASN A 34 3.99 34.01 -23.67
N ALA A 35 4.13 32.77 -23.20
CA ALA A 35 5.37 32.22 -22.68
C ALA A 35 5.59 30.87 -23.36
N ASN A 36 6.72 30.74 -24.05
CA ASN A 36 7.16 29.55 -24.77
C ASN A 36 6.88 28.27 -23.97
N ARG A 37 5.96 27.44 -24.46
CA ARG A 37 5.54 26.16 -23.84
C ARG A 37 6.51 25.00 -24.13
N SER A 38 7.74 25.28 -24.55
CA SER A 38 8.67 24.29 -25.14
C SER A 38 9.62 23.59 -24.15
N ASP A 39 9.63 23.97 -22.87
CA ASP A 39 10.63 23.48 -21.91
C ASP A 39 10.12 22.37 -20.97
N VAL A 40 8.82 22.02 -21.05
CA VAL A 40 8.27 20.89 -20.30
C VAL A 40 8.58 19.60 -21.06
N ALA A 41 9.35 18.71 -20.44
CA ALA A 41 9.67 17.40 -21.02
C ALA A 41 8.48 16.45 -21.01
N TYR A 42 7.76 16.40 -19.89
CA TYR A 42 6.53 15.61 -19.72
C TYR A 42 5.76 16.06 -18.48
N TYR A 43 4.53 15.59 -18.34
CA TYR A 43 3.67 15.79 -17.20
C TYR A 43 3.52 14.47 -16.44
N TYR A 44 3.65 14.53 -15.13
CA TYR A 44 3.37 13.42 -14.23
C TYR A 44 1.97 13.61 -13.66
N VAL A 45 1.10 12.65 -13.90
CA VAL A 45 -0.32 12.73 -13.53
C VAL A 45 -0.63 11.68 -12.48
N GLU A 46 -1.30 12.10 -11.41
CA GLU A 46 -1.86 11.23 -10.38
C GLU A 46 -3.39 11.41 -10.35
N GLU A 47 -4.13 10.33 -10.58
CA GLU A 47 -5.58 10.29 -10.45
C GLU A 47 -5.96 9.51 -9.21
N ARG A 48 -6.72 10.14 -8.32
CA ARG A 48 -7.14 9.56 -7.03
C ARG A 48 -8.65 9.40 -7.00
N ILE A 49 -9.09 8.16 -6.82
CA ILE A 49 -10.49 7.79 -6.64
C ILE A 49 -10.67 7.38 -5.18
N ASN A 50 -11.38 8.19 -4.41
CA ASN A 50 -11.71 7.94 -3.01
C ASN A 50 -12.89 6.96 -2.93
N MET A 51 -12.71 5.91 -2.14
CA MET A 51 -13.70 4.85 -1.93
C MET A 51 -14.26 4.90 -0.50
N SER A 52 -15.29 4.10 -0.20
CA SER A 52 -15.82 3.97 1.16
C SER A 52 -14.77 3.49 2.17
N PHE A 53 -13.78 2.73 1.70
CA PHE A 53 -12.60 2.35 2.46
C PHE A 53 -11.35 2.48 1.60
N GLY A 54 -10.49 3.44 1.93
CA GLY A 54 -9.25 3.71 1.20
C GLY A 54 -9.42 4.53 -0.07
N ALA A 55 -8.38 4.51 -0.92
CA ALA A 55 -8.38 5.19 -2.21
C ALA A 55 -7.56 4.39 -3.22
N GLN A 56 -7.99 4.43 -4.48
CA GLN A 56 -7.21 3.93 -5.61
C GLN A 56 -6.47 5.10 -6.25
N VAL A 57 -5.17 4.96 -6.48
CA VAL A 57 -4.32 5.97 -7.12
C VAL A 57 -3.71 5.39 -8.39
N THR A 58 -3.96 6.04 -9.53
CA THR A 58 -3.41 5.68 -10.85
C THR A 58 -2.44 6.76 -11.28
N THR A 59 -1.21 6.39 -11.65
CA THR A 59 -0.18 7.35 -12.04
C THR A 59 0.36 7.07 -13.43
N TYR A 60 0.55 8.10 -14.25
CA TYR A 60 1.08 7.96 -15.61
C TYR A 60 1.82 9.22 -16.07
N THR A 61 2.66 9.07 -17.11
CA THR A 61 3.43 10.17 -17.71
C THR A 61 2.90 10.51 -19.09
N VAL A 62 2.86 11.80 -19.42
CA VAL A 62 2.28 12.30 -20.66
C VAL A 62 3.16 13.38 -21.26
N SER A 63 3.40 13.37 -22.57
CA SER A 63 4.15 14.45 -23.23
C SER A 63 3.39 15.78 -23.19
N ASP A 64 2.08 15.73 -23.46
CA ASP A 64 1.23 16.91 -23.66
C ASP A 64 -0.03 16.88 -22.79
N LEU A 65 -0.48 18.05 -22.33
CA LEU A 65 -1.70 18.17 -21.50
C LEU A 65 -2.95 17.61 -22.17
N SER A 66 -3.04 17.69 -23.50
CA SER A 66 -4.22 17.26 -24.27
C SER A 66 -4.45 15.75 -24.26
N LEU A 67 -3.42 14.98 -23.93
CA LEU A 67 -3.50 13.52 -23.85
C LEU A 67 -4.01 13.05 -22.48
N ILE A 68 -4.19 13.97 -21.53
CA ILE A 68 -4.78 13.68 -20.23
C ILE A 68 -6.30 13.59 -20.39
N SER A 69 -6.89 12.52 -19.88
CA SER A 69 -8.34 12.29 -19.97
C SER A 69 -9.11 13.46 -19.37
N THR A 70 -10.11 13.97 -20.08
CA THR A 70 -11.00 15.04 -19.59
C THR A 70 -12.25 14.50 -18.88
N ILE A 71 -12.37 13.18 -18.76
CA ILE A 71 -13.49 12.52 -18.10
C ILE A 71 -13.56 12.99 -16.63
N ASP A 72 -14.77 13.36 -16.20
CA ASP A 72 -15.06 13.67 -14.81
C ASP A 72 -14.82 12.43 -13.94
N LEU A 73 -13.95 12.58 -12.94
CA LEU A 73 -13.63 11.49 -12.02
C LEU A 73 -14.74 11.25 -10.99
N GLY A 74 -15.73 12.14 -10.90
CA GLY A 74 -16.84 12.04 -9.96
C GLY A 74 -16.58 12.75 -8.63
N PRO A 75 -17.59 12.79 -7.75
CA PRO A 75 -17.53 13.58 -6.51
C PRO A 75 -16.45 13.05 -5.56
N ASN A 76 -15.76 13.97 -4.89
CA ASN A 76 -14.68 13.66 -3.95
C ASN A 76 -13.45 12.97 -4.56
N ASN A 77 -13.27 13.00 -5.88
CA ASN A 77 -12.08 12.48 -6.57
C ASN A 77 -11.19 13.63 -7.07
N SER A 78 -9.92 13.37 -7.37
CA SER A 78 -8.97 14.44 -7.73
C SER A 78 -7.92 13.98 -8.74
N ARG A 79 -7.52 14.90 -9.62
CA ARG A 79 -6.40 14.74 -10.55
C ARG A 79 -5.35 15.81 -10.30
N ILE A 80 -4.11 15.41 -10.10
CA ILE A 80 -2.97 16.32 -9.91
C ILE A 80 -2.02 16.15 -11.10
N ILE A 81 -1.66 17.26 -11.75
CA ILE A 81 -0.81 17.29 -12.94
C ILE A 81 0.43 18.09 -12.61
N THR A 82 1.59 17.44 -12.60
CA THR A 82 2.88 18.05 -12.27
C THR A 82 3.77 18.12 -13.52
N PRO A 83 4.08 19.32 -14.06
CA PRO A 83 5.04 19.45 -15.16
C PRO A 83 6.46 19.05 -14.70
N LYS A 84 7.18 18.36 -15.58
CA LYS A 84 8.58 17.97 -15.42
C LYS A 84 9.39 18.56 -16.55
N TYR A 85 10.40 19.35 -16.20
CA TYR A 85 11.22 20.07 -17.17
C TYR A 85 12.48 19.27 -17.52
N ALA A 86 12.91 19.35 -18.78
CA ALA A 86 14.15 18.71 -19.20
C ALA A 86 15.34 19.41 -18.51
N LYS A 87 16.22 18.64 -17.86
CA LYS A 87 17.50 19.20 -17.42
C LYS A 87 18.33 19.50 -18.66
N GLN A 88 18.69 20.77 -18.84
CA GLN A 88 19.61 21.16 -19.90
C GLN A 88 20.94 20.41 -19.69
N LYS A 89 21.27 19.54 -20.63
CA LYS A 89 22.55 18.84 -20.67
C LYS A 89 23.58 19.92 -21.00
N SER A 90 24.39 20.33 -20.02
CA SER A 90 25.50 21.25 -20.28
C SER A 90 26.44 20.58 -21.30
N SER A 91 26.30 20.94 -22.56
CA SER A 91 27.26 20.64 -23.61
C SER A 91 28.58 21.25 -23.19
N ARG A 92 29.49 20.44 -22.65
CA ARG A 92 30.89 20.84 -22.47
C ARG A 92 31.52 20.91 -23.85
N THR A 93 31.36 22.04 -24.52
CA THR A 93 32.31 22.46 -25.54
C THR A 93 33.63 22.70 -24.81
N SER A 94 34.66 21.97 -25.22
CA SER A 94 36.05 22.09 -24.77
C SER A 94 36.60 23.47 -25.11
N ALA A 95 36.34 24.46 -24.25
CA ALA A 95 36.98 25.76 -24.28
C ALA A 95 38.05 25.82 -23.18
N LYS A 96 39.26 26.20 -23.58
CA LYS A 96 40.47 26.30 -22.77
C LYS A 96 40.26 27.08 -21.47
N VAL A 97 40.89 26.55 -20.43
CA VAL A 97 41.03 27.09 -19.07
C VAL A 97 41.55 28.53 -19.10
N ALA A 98 40.80 29.45 -18.50
CA ALA A 98 41.31 30.69 -17.93
C ALA A 98 40.88 30.73 -16.46
N ILE A 99 41.87 30.87 -15.59
CA ILE A 99 41.77 30.83 -14.13
C ILE A 99 41.14 32.13 -13.65
N ALA A 100 39.97 32.05 -13.04
CA ALA A 100 39.48 33.04 -12.07
C ALA A 100 38.65 32.29 -11.03
N SER A 101 39.14 32.28 -9.79
CA SER A 101 38.56 31.64 -8.61
C SER A 101 37.17 32.20 -8.29
N PRO A 102 36.13 31.35 -8.12
CA PRO A 102 34.99 31.68 -7.29
C PRO A 102 35.00 30.84 -6.02
N ALA A 103 34.77 31.53 -4.91
CA ALA A 103 34.73 31.04 -3.55
C ALA A 103 33.87 29.78 -3.36
N ALA A 104 34.32 28.92 -2.44
CA ALA A 104 33.69 27.68 -2.03
C ALA A 104 32.23 27.88 -1.62
N ILE A 105 31.32 27.23 -2.36
CA ILE A 105 30.01 26.84 -1.86
C ILE A 105 30.10 25.33 -1.72
N ASP A 106 30.32 24.87 -0.48
CA ASP A 106 30.25 23.45 -0.15
C ASP A 106 28.78 23.01 -0.27
N GLU A 107 28.43 22.46 -1.43
CA GLU A 107 27.15 21.81 -1.67
C GLU A 107 27.09 20.54 -0.81
N ILE A 108 26.51 20.63 0.40
CA ILE A 108 26.17 19.45 1.19
C ILE A 108 25.00 18.74 0.49
N VAL A 109 25.29 18.02 -0.60
CA VAL A 109 24.34 17.08 -1.21
C VAL A 109 24.29 15.86 -0.31
N GLU A 110 23.36 15.87 0.64
CA GLU A 110 23.11 14.74 1.53
C GLU A 110 22.73 13.51 0.69
N LYS A 111 23.65 12.54 0.65
CA LYS A 111 23.54 11.30 -0.10
C LYS A 111 22.37 10.48 0.44
N ARG A 112 21.21 10.55 -0.23
CA ARG A 112 20.04 9.73 0.13
C ARG A 112 20.37 8.23 0.01
N PRO A 113 20.08 7.41 1.03
CA PRO A 113 20.37 5.99 0.98
C PRO A 113 19.57 5.33 -0.15
N THR A 114 20.28 4.60 -1.01
CA THR A 114 19.72 3.92 -2.19
C THR A 114 18.94 2.66 -1.85
N SER A 115 19.01 2.20 -0.59
CA SER A 115 18.25 1.07 -0.08
C SER A 115 17.83 1.32 1.36
N VAL A 116 16.63 0.86 1.69
CA VAL A 116 16.12 0.79 3.06
C VAL A 116 16.08 -0.69 3.42
N ASN A 117 16.83 -1.07 4.46
CA ASN A 117 16.73 -2.41 5.02
C ASN A 117 15.56 -2.44 6.00
N ILE A 118 14.61 -3.35 5.78
CA ILE A 118 13.43 -3.50 6.63
C ILE A 118 13.57 -4.80 7.40
N ASP A 119 13.54 -4.71 8.72
CA ASP A 119 13.41 -5.89 9.56
C ASP A 119 11.97 -6.41 9.49
N LEU A 120 11.81 -7.55 8.81
CA LEU A 120 10.51 -8.18 8.59
C LEU A 120 9.92 -8.73 9.90
N ILE A 121 10.77 -9.31 10.77
CA ILE A 121 10.35 -9.90 12.04
C ILE A 121 9.81 -8.81 12.95
N ALA A 122 10.58 -7.73 13.12
CA ALA A 122 10.17 -6.59 13.94
C ALA A 122 8.92 -5.88 13.40
N THR A 123 8.71 -5.91 12.08
CA THR A 123 7.50 -5.35 11.47
C THR A 123 6.29 -6.22 11.76
N TYR A 124 6.41 -7.53 11.63
CA TYR A 124 5.33 -8.47 11.91
C TYR A 124 5.00 -8.57 13.40
N GLU A 125 6.00 -8.51 14.27
CA GLU A 125 5.82 -8.46 15.72
C GLU A 125 4.95 -7.26 16.12
N ARG A 126 5.26 -6.06 15.62
CA ARG A 126 4.44 -4.85 15.87
C ARG A 126 2.98 -5.00 15.42
N VAL A 127 2.72 -5.78 14.37
CA VAL A 127 1.35 -6.05 13.90
C VAL A 127 0.63 -7.02 14.84
N LEU A 128 1.32 -8.06 15.30
CA LEU A 128 0.80 -9.02 16.28
C LEU A 128 0.51 -8.35 17.63
N GLU A 129 1.39 -7.48 18.10
CA GLU A 129 1.23 -6.71 19.34
C GLU A 129 0.04 -5.75 19.30
N LYS A 130 -0.29 -5.23 18.11
CA LYS A 130 -1.51 -4.44 17.89
C LYS A 130 -2.80 -5.28 17.91
N GLY A 131 -2.69 -6.60 18.04
CA GLY A 131 -3.82 -7.52 18.11
C GLY A 131 -4.27 -8.07 16.76
N TYR A 132 -3.62 -7.70 15.66
CA TYR A 132 -3.91 -8.26 14.34
C TYR A 132 -3.26 -9.63 14.19
N LYS A 133 -3.88 -10.64 14.82
CA LYS A 133 -3.38 -12.02 14.83
C LYS A 133 -3.98 -12.81 13.68
N SER A 134 -3.11 -13.46 12.92
CA SER A 134 -3.50 -14.47 11.93
C SER A 134 -2.57 -15.66 12.04
N GLU A 135 -3.08 -16.86 11.73
CA GLU A 135 -2.31 -18.09 11.77
C GLU A 135 -1.01 -17.99 10.96
N LYS A 136 -1.10 -17.42 9.75
CA LYS A 136 0.06 -17.21 8.86
C LYS A 136 1.12 -16.30 9.48
N LEU A 137 0.70 -15.19 10.10
CA LEU A 137 1.63 -14.22 10.69
C LEU A 137 2.33 -14.81 11.92
N LEU A 138 1.57 -15.48 12.79
CA LEU A 138 2.11 -16.18 13.97
C LEU A 138 3.09 -17.29 13.56
N LYS A 139 2.74 -18.10 12.56
CA LYS A 139 3.64 -19.12 11.99
C LYS A 139 4.95 -18.51 11.49
N SER A 140 4.86 -17.41 10.73
CA SER A 140 6.04 -16.74 10.19
C SER A 140 6.94 -16.25 11.31
N VAL A 141 6.41 -15.46 12.24
CA VAL A 141 7.21 -14.86 13.33
C VAL A 141 7.81 -15.92 14.26
N ALA A 142 7.02 -16.92 14.66
CA ALA A 142 7.51 -17.99 15.54
C ALA A 142 8.62 -18.83 14.88
N ASN A 143 8.46 -19.16 13.59
CA ASN A 143 9.48 -19.89 12.83
C ASN A 143 10.78 -19.09 12.71
N GLU A 144 10.70 -17.80 12.38
CA GLU A 144 11.88 -16.95 12.29
C GLU A 144 12.66 -16.91 13.61
N TYR A 145 11.98 -16.69 14.74
CA TYR A 145 12.65 -16.74 16.05
C TYR A 145 13.24 -18.12 16.37
N PHE A 146 12.55 -19.21 16.00
CA PHE A 146 13.03 -20.57 16.18
C PHE A 146 14.33 -20.81 15.40
N PHE A 147 14.36 -20.43 14.12
CA PHE A 147 15.54 -20.62 13.26
C PHE A 147 16.69 -19.69 13.62
N ASN A 148 16.40 -18.49 14.12
CA ASN A 148 17.40 -17.57 14.65
C ASN A 148 17.95 -17.98 16.03
N GLY A 149 17.44 -19.07 16.61
CA GLY A 149 17.89 -19.61 17.90
C GLY A 149 17.30 -18.89 19.12
N ASN A 150 16.44 -17.89 18.94
CA ASN A 150 15.72 -17.25 20.02
C ASN A 150 14.47 -18.06 20.39
N LEU A 151 14.71 -19.18 21.05
CA LEU A 151 13.67 -20.14 21.43
C LEU A 151 12.69 -19.59 22.45
N ALA A 152 13.11 -18.64 23.29
CA ALA A 152 12.24 -17.99 24.27
C ALA A 152 11.16 -17.13 23.60
N ALA A 153 11.53 -16.32 22.61
CA ALA A 153 10.58 -15.55 21.81
C ALA A 153 9.69 -16.47 20.96
N ALA A 154 10.27 -17.53 20.37
CA ALA A 154 9.51 -18.52 19.62
C ALA A 154 8.43 -19.19 20.48
N ALA A 155 8.74 -19.55 21.74
CA ALA A 155 7.79 -20.15 22.67
C ALA A 155 6.57 -19.25 22.92
N LYS A 156 6.78 -17.93 23.07
CA LYS A 156 5.70 -16.95 23.23
C LYS A 156 4.74 -17.00 22.02
N TRP A 157 5.28 -16.89 20.81
CA TRP A 157 4.45 -16.81 19.59
C TRP A 157 3.82 -18.14 19.21
N TYR A 158 4.50 -19.27 19.43
CA TYR A 158 3.89 -20.58 19.26
C TYR A 158 2.76 -20.81 20.26
N ASN A 159 2.89 -20.35 21.52
CA ASN A 159 1.80 -20.47 22.47
C ASN A 159 0.53 -19.72 21.99
N GLU A 160 0.69 -18.53 21.40
CA GLU A 160 -0.45 -17.83 20.78
C GLU A 160 -1.00 -18.56 19.54
N LEU A 161 -0.13 -19.16 18.73
CA LEU A 161 -0.53 -19.95 17.57
C LEU A 161 -1.39 -21.15 17.97
N PHE A 162 -0.95 -21.92 18.96
CA PHE A 162 -1.67 -23.09 19.47
C PHE A 162 -2.94 -22.73 20.24
N ALA A 163 -3.02 -21.53 20.81
CA ALA A 163 -4.25 -21.01 21.40
C ALA A 163 -5.31 -20.67 20.34
N MET A 164 -4.91 -20.32 19.12
CA MET A 164 -5.82 -20.00 18.01
C MET A 164 -6.24 -21.23 17.22
N ASN A 165 -5.29 -22.09 16.88
CA ASN A 165 -5.53 -23.28 16.07
C ASN A 165 -4.75 -24.47 16.62
N THR A 166 -5.46 -25.57 16.89
CA THR A 166 -4.88 -26.81 17.41
C THR A 166 -4.60 -27.84 16.33
N ASP A 167 -5.00 -27.63 15.07
CA ASP A 167 -4.71 -28.51 13.94
C ASP A 167 -3.61 -27.94 13.04
N LEU A 168 -2.36 -28.14 13.46
CA LEU A 168 -1.18 -27.69 12.75
C LEU A 168 -0.38 -28.87 12.21
N GLU A 169 0.54 -28.67 11.26
CA GLU A 169 1.43 -29.76 10.82
C GLU A 169 2.27 -30.29 11.98
N ALA A 170 2.65 -31.58 11.93
CA ALA A 170 3.42 -32.24 13.00
C ALA A 170 4.67 -31.42 13.40
N MET A 171 5.39 -30.86 12.42
CA MET A 171 6.59 -30.06 12.66
C MET A 171 6.39 -28.88 13.61
N TYR A 172 5.19 -28.28 13.67
CA TYR A 172 4.91 -27.18 14.60
C TYR A 172 4.88 -27.65 16.06
N TYR A 173 4.38 -28.86 16.33
CA TYR A 173 4.41 -29.43 17.69
C TYR A 173 5.84 -29.71 18.13
N PHE A 174 6.69 -30.22 17.24
CA PHE A 174 8.11 -30.43 17.53
C PHE A 174 8.84 -29.12 17.82
N ARG A 175 8.69 -28.10 16.96
CA ARG A 175 9.32 -26.78 17.16
C ARG A 175 8.84 -26.12 18.44
N TYR A 176 7.54 -26.24 18.74
CA TYR A 176 6.98 -25.70 19.97
C TYR A 176 7.50 -26.44 21.21
N ALA A 177 7.56 -27.77 21.20
CA ALA A 177 8.15 -28.56 22.28
C ALA A 177 9.61 -28.14 22.56
N LYS A 178 10.43 -28.04 21.50
CA LYS A 178 11.82 -27.57 21.63
C LYS A 178 11.92 -26.15 22.17
N SER A 179 11.02 -25.27 21.76
CA SER A 179 10.96 -23.89 22.27
C SER A 179 10.55 -23.86 23.75
N LEU A 180 9.56 -24.66 24.15
CA LEU A 180 9.09 -24.78 25.53
C LEU A 180 10.17 -25.34 26.48
N ALA A 181 10.96 -26.29 26.01
CA ALA A 181 12.10 -26.82 26.77
C ALA A 181 13.12 -25.71 27.11
N SER A 182 13.35 -24.76 26.20
CA SER A 182 14.27 -23.64 26.44
C SER A 182 13.81 -22.65 27.51
N VAL A 183 12.50 -22.57 27.75
CA VAL A 183 11.89 -21.71 28.79
C VAL A 183 11.52 -22.49 30.05
N ASN A 184 12.12 -23.67 30.25
CA ASN A 184 11.89 -24.58 31.39
C ASN A 184 10.44 -25.08 31.55
N GLN A 185 9.61 -25.02 30.50
CA GLN A 185 8.26 -25.58 30.50
C GLN A 185 8.29 -27.06 30.06
N LEU A 186 8.96 -27.90 30.84
CA LEU A 186 9.28 -29.28 30.49
C LEU A 186 8.04 -30.17 30.35
N GLU A 187 7.03 -29.98 31.22
CA GLU A 187 5.78 -30.75 31.18
C GLU A 187 5.04 -30.55 29.85
N LYS A 188 4.76 -29.29 29.50
CA LYS A 188 4.13 -28.93 28.21
C LYS A 188 4.99 -29.35 27.02
N SER A 189 6.31 -29.23 27.13
CA SER A 189 7.22 -29.71 26.08
C SER A 189 7.04 -31.22 25.83
N ALA A 190 6.98 -32.03 26.89
CA ALA A 190 6.77 -33.47 26.78
C ALA A 190 5.40 -33.81 26.18
N GLU A 191 4.35 -33.09 26.56
CA GLU A 191 3.01 -33.24 25.97
C GLU A 191 3.01 -32.95 24.46
N MET A 192 3.61 -31.83 24.05
CA MET A 192 3.71 -31.47 22.63
C MET A 192 4.55 -32.49 21.84
N MET A 193 5.57 -33.09 22.46
CA MET A 193 6.36 -34.14 21.82
C MET A 193 5.55 -35.43 21.61
N LYS A 194 4.72 -35.83 22.58
CA LYS A 194 3.80 -36.97 22.42
C LYS A 194 2.78 -36.73 21.29
N LEU A 195 2.27 -35.50 21.19
CA LEU A 195 1.38 -35.11 20.09
C LEU A 195 2.07 -35.16 18.73
N PHE A 196 3.34 -34.73 18.67
CA PHE A 196 4.17 -34.84 17.46
C PHE A 196 4.34 -36.30 17.03
N GLU A 197 4.71 -37.19 17.96
CA GLU A 197 4.83 -38.63 17.69
C GLU A 197 3.50 -39.17 17.17
N LYS A 198 2.41 -38.95 17.88
CA LYS A 198 1.07 -39.41 17.49
C LYS A 198 0.66 -38.96 16.09
N LYS A 199 1.10 -37.78 15.63
CA LYS A 199 0.74 -37.23 14.31
C LYS A 199 1.65 -37.74 13.17
N ASN A 200 2.76 -38.37 13.50
CA ASN A 200 3.69 -38.99 12.55
C ASN A 200 3.56 -40.52 12.45
N LEU A 201 2.78 -41.14 13.34
CA LEU A 201 2.34 -42.53 13.21
C LEU A 201 1.11 -42.61 12.29
#